data_AF-A0A936FSY7-F1
#
_entry.id   AF-A0A936FSY7-F1
#
_cell.length_a   1.000
_cell.length_b   1.000
_cell.length_c   1.000
_cell.angle_alpha   90.00
_cell.angle_beta   90.00
_cell.angle_gamma   90.00
#
_symmetry.space_group_name_H-M   'P 1'
#
loop_
_entity.id
_entity.type
_entity.pdbx_description
1 polymer ?
#
loop_
_entity_poly.entity_id
_entity_poly.type
_entity_poly.pdbx_seq_one_letter_code
_entity_poly.pdbx_strand_id
1 'polypeptide(L)'
;MQNYDTGGMSVAGAVPRHGHLGAILYGGAAVNAIRMEGPLSLFAQFRAQDSGWAVIEYNTADLRTPRVQPAYAAGYRGLRDLFNYGARFVSPMAWNGSNGLFAADPAYVTFTAWRNTPLEEAARDFLLSHANVPLGARLWTFGTPAHADDDGWESTAGSRQAQPGLLALAPEAGRIALVSPPELAVVPERFDRLVLGLEPAASPRSLRLFGRRARAAAWEEIALAGPEEWQQGAAGLAVPLAPRRAAGSRSFDQLRIELSYAPTQRAVALDHVALWPAGERRPAAEVNARR
;
A
#
# COMPACT_ATOMS: atom_id res chain seq x y z
N MET A 1 26.32 -4.33 -18.37
CA MET A 1 26.18 -5.52 -17.49
C MET A 1 24.69 -5.83 -17.44
N GLN A 2 24.25 -6.91 -18.08
CA GLN A 2 22.86 -7.36 -18.06
C GLN A 2 22.59 -8.06 -16.73
N ASN A 3 21.57 -7.61 -16.00
CA ASN A 3 21.13 -8.27 -14.78
C ASN A 3 20.16 -9.36 -15.18
N TYR A 4 20.65 -10.60 -15.18
CA TYR A 4 19.83 -11.78 -15.38
C TYR A 4 18.84 -11.95 -14.23
N ASP A 5 17.70 -12.56 -14.54
CA ASP A 5 16.95 -13.39 -13.61
C ASP A 5 17.90 -14.52 -13.16
N THR A 6 18.70 -14.29 -12.12
CA THR A 6 19.88 -15.13 -11.81
C THR A 6 19.52 -16.57 -11.38
N GLY A 7 18.24 -16.91 -11.29
CA GLY A 7 17.74 -18.28 -11.09
C GLY A 7 17.41 -19.05 -12.37
N GLY A 8 17.45 -18.43 -13.56
CA GLY A 8 17.21 -19.10 -14.84
C GLY A 8 15.73 -19.46 -15.15
N MET A 9 14.77 -18.92 -14.40
CA MET A 9 13.34 -19.17 -14.59
C MET A 9 12.55 -17.86 -14.53
N SER A 10 11.94 -17.46 -15.65
CA SER A 10 11.05 -16.30 -15.67
C SER A 10 9.91 -16.44 -14.66
N VAL A 11 9.48 -15.34 -14.04
CA VAL A 11 8.32 -15.32 -13.12
C VAL A 11 7.08 -15.98 -13.72
N ALA A 12 6.80 -15.75 -15.02
CA ALA A 12 5.66 -16.33 -15.71
C ALA A 12 5.72 -17.87 -15.77
N GLY A 13 6.93 -18.43 -15.94
CA GLY A 13 7.15 -19.88 -15.95
C GLY A 13 7.16 -20.52 -14.56
N ALA A 14 7.18 -19.72 -13.49
CA ALA A 14 7.26 -20.19 -12.11
C ALA A 14 5.88 -20.38 -11.43
N VAL A 15 4.78 -19.93 -12.05
CA VAL A 15 3.43 -20.08 -11.46
C VAL A 15 2.94 -21.52 -11.67
N PRO A 16 2.72 -22.31 -10.60
CA PRO A 16 2.26 -23.69 -10.73
C PRO A 16 0.79 -23.76 -11.16
N ARG A 17 0.41 -24.78 -11.94
CA ARG A 17 -0.98 -24.98 -12.41
C ARG A 17 -2.03 -25.10 -11.29
N HIS A 18 -1.63 -25.63 -10.14
CA HIS A 18 -2.50 -25.92 -9.00
C HIS A 18 -2.03 -25.24 -7.71
N GLY A 19 -1.50 -24.03 -7.82
CA GLY A 19 -1.04 -23.27 -6.67
C GLY A 19 -0.89 -21.79 -6.98
N HIS A 20 -0.19 -21.10 -6.08
CA HIS A 20 0.10 -19.68 -6.20
C HIS A 20 1.60 -19.44 -6.23
N LEU A 21 1.98 -18.29 -6.78
CA LEU A 21 3.35 -17.79 -6.75
C LEU A 21 3.79 -17.52 -5.31
N GLY A 22 4.78 -18.28 -4.84
CA GLY A 22 5.48 -18.03 -3.58
C GLY A 22 6.86 -17.42 -3.86
N ALA A 23 7.17 -16.30 -3.20
CA ALA A 23 8.45 -15.61 -3.35
C ALA A 23 9.29 -15.66 -2.06
N ILE A 24 10.60 -15.72 -2.23
CA ILE A 24 11.61 -15.50 -1.19
C ILE A 24 12.26 -14.16 -1.48
N LEU A 25 12.14 -13.20 -0.56
CA LEU A 25 12.51 -11.81 -0.77
C LEU A 25 13.52 -11.32 0.27
N TYR A 26 14.67 -10.86 -0.23
CA TYR A 26 15.75 -10.29 0.55
C TYR A 26 16.20 -8.93 0.01
N GLY A 27 16.75 -8.09 0.88
CA GLY A 27 17.42 -6.85 0.49
C GLY A 27 16.55 -5.93 -0.36
N GLY A 28 17.10 -5.47 -1.49
CA GLY A 28 16.36 -4.61 -2.43
C GLY A 28 15.07 -5.22 -2.96
N ALA A 29 14.96 -6.55 -3.07
CA ALA A 29 13.75 -7.21 -3.56
C ALA A 29 12.61 -7.15 -2.55
N ALA A 30 12.94 -7.21 -1.25
CA ALA A 30 11.98 -7.09 -0.15
C ALA A 30 11.35 -5.68 -0.05
N VAL A 31 12.01 -4.66 -0.59
CA VAL A 31 11.51 -3.28 -0.63
C VAL A 31 11.15 -2.80 -2.05
N ASN A 32 10.91 -3.75 -2.97
CA ASN A 32 10.54 -3.50 -4.36
C ASN A 32 11.49 -2.54 -5.13
N ALA A 33 12.76 -2.50 -4.74
CA ALA A 33 13.75 -1.57 -5.28
C ALA A 33 14.74 -2.23 -6.26
N ILE A 34 14.49 -3.48 -6.67
CA ILE A 34 15.28 -4.12 -7.73
C ILE A 34 14.76 -3.73 -9.10
N ARG A 35 15.70 -3.59 -10.03
CA ARG A 35 15.38 -3.38 -11.43
C ARG A 35 14.95 -4.69 -12.07
N MET A 36 13.76 -4.69 -12.67
CA MET A 36 13.30 -5.73 -13.58
C MET A 36 13.72 -5.42 -15.03
N GLU A 37 13.74 -6.42 -15.90
CA GLU A 37 13.94 -6.21 -17.34
C GLU A 37 12.75 -5.50 -18.00
N GLY A 38 11.54 -5.81 -17.51
CA GLY A 38 10.29 -5.19 -17.95
C GLY A 38 10.04 -3.81 -17.34
N PRO A 39 8.95 -3.13 -17.76
CA PRO A 39 8.60 -1.81 -17.27
C PRO A 39 8.01 -1.81 -15.86
N LEU A 40 7.57 -2.97 -15.36
CA LEU A 40 6.96 -3.14 -14.05
C LEU A 40 8.01 -3.34 -12.95
N SER A 41 7.73 -2.83 -11.76
CA SER A 41 8.45 -3.27 -10.55
C SER A 41 8.26 -4.77 -10.29
N LEU A 42 9.10 -5.34 -9.41
CA LEU A 42 9.02 -6.76 -9.05
C LEU A 42 7.62 -7.12 -8.51
N PHE A 43 7.09 -6.32 -7.59
CA PHE A 43 5.78 -6.61 -6.99
C PHE A 43 4.63 -6.42 -7.98
N ALA A 44 4.73 -5.44 -8.90
CA ALA A 44 3.74 -5.31 -9.98
C ALA A 44 3.78 -6.52 -10.91
N GLN A 45 4.98 -7.03 -11.22
CA GLN A 45 5.14 -8.24 -12.01
C GLN A 45 4.50 -9.44 -11.31
N PHE A 46 4.73 -9.64 -10.01
CA PHE A 46 4.10 -10.73 -9.25
C PHE A 46 2.58 -10.66 -9.29
N ARG A 47 2.00 -9.48 -8.98
CA ARG A 47 0.55 -9.26 -9.05
C ARG A 47 -0.02 -9.53 -10.44
N ALA A 48 0.68 -9.13 -11.49
CA ALA A 48 0.24 -9.32 -12.87
C ALA A 48 0.21 -10.80 -13.28
N GLN A 49 1.12 -11.62 -12.73
CA GLN A 49 1.18 -13.05 -13.00
C GLN A 49 0.23 -13.85 -12.11
N ASP A 50 0.08 -13.47 -10.84
CA ASP A 50 -0.79 -14.15 -9.89
C ASP A 50 -1.40 -13.17 -8.88
N SER A 51 -2.73 -13.03 -8.89
CA SER A 51 -3.47 -12.18 -7.94
C SER A 51 -3.55 -12.74 -6.50
N GLY A 52 -3.08 -13.97 -6.30
CA GLY A 52 -2.97 -14.68 -5.03
C GLY A 52 -1.54 -14.87 -4.54
N TRP A 53 -0.56 -14.17 -5.12
CA TRP A 53 0.85 -14.32 -4.74
C TRP A 53 1.11 -14.04 -3.26
N ALA A 54 2.18 -14.65 -2.74
CA ALA A 54 2.58 -14.56 -1.35
C ALA A 54 4.10 -14.57 -1.18
N VAL A 55 4.57 -14.15 -0.01
CA VAL A 55 5.98 -14.17 0.36
C VAL A 55 6.17 -15.22 1.46
N ILE A 56 6.85 -16.31 1.11
CA ILE A 56 7.08 -17.44 2.02
C ILE A 56 8.33 -17.24 2.88
N GLU A 57 9.18 -16.29 2.51
CA GLU A 57 10.36 -15.92 3.29
C GLU A 57 10.71 -14.46 2.99
N TYR A 58 10.78 -13.64 4.04
CA TYR A 58 10.93 -12.18 3.93
C TYR A 58 11.97 -11.66 4.91
N ASN A 59 12.94 -10.91 4.42
CA ASN A 59 13.82 -10.09 5.25
C ASN A 59 14.30 -8.87 4.46
N THR A 60 14.37 -7.69 5.06
CA THR A 60 14.88 -6.49 4.37
C THR A 60 16.40 -6.46 4.27
N ALA A 61 17.10 -7.35 4.97
CA ALA A 61 18.56 -7.47 4.90
C ALA A 61 18.99 -8.14 3.59
N ASP A 62 20.09 -7.67 3.01
CA ASP A 62 20.63 -8.22 1.76
C ASP A 62 21.60 -9.38 2.05
N LEU A 63 21.35 -10.53 1.42
CA LEU A 63 22.18 -11.73 1.56
C LEU A 63 23.64 -11.49 1.13
N ARG A 64 23.87 -10.52 0.23
CA ARG A 64 25.21 -10.17 -0.29
C ARG A 64 26.00 -9.29 0.68
N THR A 65 25.31 -8.61 1.59
CA THR A 65 25.92 -7.74 2.60
C THR A 65 25.41 -8.13 4.00
N PRO A 66 25.78 -9.31 4.51
CA PRO A 66 25.22 -9.91 5.73
C PRO A 66 25.36 -9.05 6.99
N ARG A 67 26.28 -8.09 7.00
CA ARG A 67 26.58 -7.22 8.16
C ARG A 67 25.87 -5.87 8.14
N VAL A 68 25.15 -5.55 7.06
CA VAL A 68 24.45 -4.28 6.94
C VAL A 68 23.02 -4.46 7.44
N GLN A 69 22.70 -3.83 8.57
CA GLN A 69 21.36 -3.80 9.14
C GLN A 69 20.49 -2.74 8.44
N PRO A 70 19.39 -3.13 7.79
CA PRO A 70 18.42 -2.17 7.28
C PRO A 70 17.75 -1.38 8.41
N ALA A 71 17.45 -0.12 8.11
CA ALA A 71 16.69 0.75 9.00
C ALA A 71 15.19 0.42 8.99
N TYR A 72 14.47 0.93 9.99
CA TYR A 72 13.01 0.82 10.13
C TYR A 72 12.26 1.17 8.83
N ALA A 73 12.68 2.24 8.16
CA ALA A 73 12.05 2.72 6.92
C ALA A 73 12.00 1.65 5.82
N ALA A 74 12.99 0.76 5.74
CA ALA A 74 12.99 -0.35 4.80
C ALA A 74 11.89 -1.37 5.14
N GLY A 75 11.73 -1.69 6.44
CA GLY A 75 10.67 -2.57 6.92
C GLY A 75 9.28 -2.00 6.67
N TYR A 76 9.07 -0.72 7.02
CA TYR A 76 7.82 -0.01 6.81
C TYR A 76 7.41 -0.01 5.32
N ARG A 77 8.30 0.46 4.43
CA ARG A 77 8.02 0.55 2.99
C ARG A 77 7.80 -0.83 2.37
N GLY A 78 8.64 -1.81 2.71
CA GLY A 78 8.52 -3.17 2.17
C GLY A 78 7.18 -3.80 2.52
N LEU A 79 6.77 -3.76 3.79
CA LEU A 79 5.48 -4.31 4.22
C LEU A 79 4.30 -3.55 3.58
N ARG A 80 4.31 -2.21 3.62
CA ARG A 80 3.30 -1.38 2.94
C ARG A 80 3.16 -1.77 1.46
N ASP A 81 4.26 -1.87 0.74
CA ASP A 81 4.26 -2.15 -0.69
C ASP A 81 3.81 -3.59 -0.98
N LEU A 82 4.27 -4.59 -0.22
CA LEU A 82 3.80 -5.98 -0.40
C LEU A 82 2.27 -6.06 -0.43
N PHE A 83 1.60 -5.49 0.57
CA PHE A 83 0.15 -5.56 0.68
C PHE A 83 -0.57 -4.60 -0.28
N ASN A 84 0.00 -3.42 -0.57
CA ASN A 84 -0.55 -2.54 -1.61
C ASN A 84 -0.37 -3.07 -3.03
N TYR A 85 0.50 -4.07 -3.23
CA TYR A 85 0.61 -4.83 -4.48
C TYR A 85 -0.11 -6.18 -4.43
N GLY A 86 -0.75 -6.52 -3.31
CA GLY A 86 -1.74 -7.59 -3.21
C GLY A 86 -1.19 -8.93 -2.74
N ALA A 87 -0.01 -8.93 -2.12
CA ALA A 87 0.47 -10.10 -1.40
C ALA A 87 -0.59 -10.55 -0.39
N ARG A 88 -0.90 -11.85 -0.37
CA ARG A 88 -1.90 -12.43 0.55
C ARG A 88 -1.31 -12.80 1.91
N PHE A 89 -0.01 -12.97 1.95
CA PHE A 89 0.71 -13.51 3.09
C PHE A 89 2.18 -13.10 3.02
N VAL A 90 2.79 -12.92 4.19
CA VAL A 90 4.22 -12.74 4.36
C VAL A 90 4.67 -13.55 5.57
N SER A 91 5.74 -14.33 5.40
CA SER A 91 6.43 -15.03 6.49
C SER A 91 7.81 -14.39 6.69
N PRO A 92 8.02 -13.64 7.78
CA PRO A 92 9.35 -13.16 8.10
C PRO A 92 10.32 -14.30 8.37
N MET A 93 11.53 -14.18 7.83
CA MET A 93 12.60 -15.14 8.15
C MET A 93 13.14 -14.83 9.54
N ALA A 94 13.11 -15.82 10.44
CA ALA A 94 13.83 -15.83 11.70
C ALA A 94 14.55 -17.17 11.89
N TRP A 95 15.87 -17.15 12.14
CA TRP A 95 16.61 -18.35 12.54
C TRP A 95 16.75 -18.39 14.06
N ASN A 96 16.57 -19.58 14.64
CA ASN A 96 16.64 -19.78 16.09
C ASN A 96 17.95 -19.20 16.67
N GLY A 97 17.81 -18.27 17.63
CA GLY A 97 18.92 -17.68 18.37
C GLY A 97 19.47 -16.36 17.83
N SER A 98 19.13 -15.96 16.61
CA SER A 98 19.58 -14.66 16.05
C SER A 98 18.73 -13.51 16.59
N ASN A 99 19.38 -12.49 17.16
CA ASN A 99 18.74 -11.38 17.86
C ASN A 99 19.47 -10.06 17.54
N GLY A 100 18.72 -9.05 17.13
CA GLY A 100 19.24 -7.73 16.73
C GLY A 100 20.00 -6.99 17.83
N LEU A 101 19.85 -7.38 19.11
CA LEU A 101 20.67 -6.86 20.21
C LEU A 101 22.17 -7.20 20.04
N PHE A 102 22.50 -8.22 19.25
CA PHE A 102 23.88 -8.62 18.97
C PHE A 102 24.41 -8.02 17.66
N ALA A 103 23.78 -6.97 17.10
CA ALA A 103 24.20 -6.39 15.82
C ALA A 103 25.67 -5.90 15.77
N ALA A 104 26.29 -5.63 16.94
CA ALA A 104 27.69 -5.27 17.06
C ALA A 104 28.66 -6.47 17.11
N ASP A 105 28.15 -7.70 17.28
CA ASP A 105 28.97 -8.92 17.30
C ASP A 105 29.52 -9.22 15.90
N PRO A 106 30.83 -9.46 15.72
CA PRO A 106 31.40 -9.84 14.43
C PRO A 106 30.80 -11.09 13.77
N ALA A 107 30.22 -12.00 14.56
CA ALA A 107 29.55 -13.21 14.10
C ALA A 107 28.05 -12.99 13.77
N TYR A 108 27.50 -11.81 14.05
CA TYR A 108 26.11 -11.50 13.74
C TYR A 108 25.86 -11.47 12.23
N VAL A 109 24.77 -12.12 11.82
CA VAL A 109 24.28 -12.14 10.45
C VAL A 109 22.89 -11.52 10.44
N THR A 110 22.75 -10.41 9.74
CA THR A 110 21.55 -9.56 9.78
C THR A 110 20.31 -10.30 9.28
N PHE A 111 20.44 -11.01 8.15
CA PHE A 111 19.30 -11.66 7.52
C PHE A 111 18.79 -12.90 8.26
N THR A 112 19.49 -13.35 9.30
CA THR A 112 19.04 -14.46 10.16
C THR A 112 18.26 -13.97 11.38
N ALA A 113 18.35 -12.68 11.70
CA ALA A 113 17.72 -12.08 12.86
C ALA A 113 16.35 -11.47 12.54
N TRP A 114 15.41 -11.68 13.46
CA TRP A 114 14.10 -11.02 13.46
C TRP A 114 13.89 -10.24 14.75
N ARG A 115 14.06 -10.91 15.89
CA ARG A 115 13.81 -10.33 17.21
C ARG A 115 14.74 -9.14 17.48
N ASN A 116 14.18 -8.07 18.03
CA ASN A 116 14.81 -6.79 18.34
C ASN A 116 15.52 -6.15 17.13
N THR A 117 14.97 -6.33 15.93
CA THR A 117 15.45 -5.65 14.73
C THR A 117 14.50 -4.50 14.36
N PRO A 118 14.98 -3.49 13.59
CA PRO A 118 14.10 -2.48 13.03
C PRO A 118 12.98 -3.04 12.14
N LEU A 119 13.18 -4.24 11.57
CA LEU A 119 12.17 -4.91 10.77
C LEU A 119 11.02 -5.46 11.63
N GLU A 120 11.33 -6.07 12.79
CA GLU A 120 10.29 -6.50 13.73
C GLU A 120 9.51 -5.30 14.26
N GLU A 121 10.19 -4.19 14.57
CA GLU A 121 9.55 -2.96 15.02
C GLU A 121 8.55 -2.44 13.97
N ALA A 122 8.99 -2.31 12.71
CA ALA A 122 8.11 -1.91 11.62
C ALA A 122 6.95 -2.89 11.41
N ALA A 123 7.18 -4.20 11.59
CA ALA A 123 6.14 -5.21 11.47
C ALA A 123 5.09 -5.12 12.58
N ARG A 124 5.48 -4.76 13.80
CA ARG A 124 4.51 -4.53 14.90
C ARG A 124 3.58 -3.37 14.55
N ASP A 125 4.12 -2.25 14.09
CA ASP A 125 3.31 -1.09 13.69
C ASP A 125 2.42 -1.40 12.47
N PHE A 126 2.96 -2.18 11.52
CA PHE A 126 2.20 -2.66 10.37
C PHE A 126 1.00 -3.52 10.81
N LEU A 127 1.21 -4.48 11.72
CA LEU A 127 0.14 -5.33 12.24
C LEU A 127 -0.92 -4.52 13.00
N LEU A 128 -0.52 -3.51 13.77
CA LEU A 128 -1.44 -2.63 14.49
C LEU A 128 -2.31 -1.80 13.53
N SER A 129 -1.71 -1.19 12.51
CA SER A 129 -2.45 -0.40 11.50
C SER A 129 -3.39 -1.24 10.64
N HIS A 130 -3.11 -2.54 10.48
CA HIS A 130 -3.89 -3.45 9.63
C HIS A 130 -4.85 -4.38 10.39
N ALA A 131 -4.88 -4.33 11.73
CA ALA A 131 -5.64 -5.29 12.56
C ALA A 131 -7.14 -5.36 12.22
N ASN A 132 -7.74 -4.26 11.77
CA ASN A 132 -9.17 -4.17 11.41
C ASN A 132 -9.39 -3.89 9.92
N VAL A 133 -8.36 -4.11 9.09
CA VAL A 133 -8.39 -3.87 7.65
C VAL A 133 -8.68 -5.18 6.93
N PRO A 134 -9.72 -5.29 6.10
CA PRO A 134 -10.04 -6.52 5.41
C PRO A 134 -8.97 -6.86 4.37
N LEU A 135 -8.81 -8.16 4.13
CA LEU A 135 -7.92 -8.66 3.10
C LEU A 135 -8.29 -8.08 1.72
N GLY A 136 -7.28 -7.58 1.00
CA GLY A 136 -7.46 -6.98 -0.32
C GLY A 136 -7.71 -5.46 -0.30
N ALA A 137 -7.83 -4.85 0.87
CA ALA A 137 -7.75 -3.40 0.98
C ALA A 137 -6.37 -2.88 0.55
N ARG A 138 -6.34 -1.62 0.13
CA ARG A 138 -5.10 -0.84 -0.02
C ARG A 138 -5.07 0.19 1.09
N LEU A 139 -3.94 0.35 1.77
CA LEU A 139 -3.78 1.27 2.88
C LEU A 139 -2.44 2.00 2.79
N TRP A 140 -2.49 3.32 2.88
CA TRP A 140 -1.34 4.21 3.03
C TRP A 140 -1.54 4.99 4.32
N THR A 141 -0.59 4.88 5.26
CA THR A 141 -0.66 5.49 6.60
C THR A 141 0.29 6.67 6.75
N PHE A 142 1.04 7.01 5.69
CA PHE A 142 1.97 8.13 5.66
C PHE A 142 2.98 8.09 6.82
N GLY A 143 3.51 6.89 7.04
CA GLY A 143 4.41 6.57 8.13
C GLY A 143 3.70 5.98 9.34
N THR A 144 4.31 6.17 10.51
CA THR A 144 3.85 5.73 11.82
C THR A 144 4.15 6.83 12.85
N PRO A 145 3.65 6.75 14.10
CA PRO A 145 3.96 7.77 15.11
C PRO A 145 5.46 8.02 15.35
N ALA A 146 6.33 7.07 14.98
CA ALA A 146 7.79 7.20 15.08
C ALA A 146 8.50 7.47 13.74
N HIS A 147 7.78 7.45 12.61
CA HIS A 147 8.38 7.52 11.28
C HIS A 147 7.55 8.36 10.32
N ALA A 148 8.15 9.38 9.69
CA ALA A 148 7.50 10.16 8.65
C ALA A 148 7.79 9.57 7.27
N ASP A 149 6.76 9.36 6.45
CA ASP A 149 6.87 8.95 5.04
C ASP A 149 5.68 9.54 4.26
N ASP A 150 5.86 9.87 2.98
CA ASP A 150 4.75 10.33 2.13
C ASP A 150 4.09 9.19 1.34
N ASP A 151 4.56 7.96 1.54
CA ASP A 151 4.11 6.77 0.84
C ASP A 151 4.21 6.86 -0.69
N GLY A 152 5.09 7.73 -1.20
CA GLY A 152 5.22 8.00 -2.62
C GLY A 152 4.06 8.80 -3.21
N TRP A 153 3.17 9.36 -2.38
CA TRP A 153 2.13 10.27 -2.83
C TRP A 153 2.72 11.65 -3.15
N GLU A 154 2.20 12.29 -4.20
CA GLU A 154 2.62 13.62 -4.67
C GLU A 154 1.47 14.61 -4.57
N SER A 155 1.77 15.88 -4.28
CA SER A 155 0.78 16.96 -4.38
C SER A 155 0.86 17.63 -5.76
N THR A 156 -0.29 17.82 -6.40
CA THR A 156 -0.43 18.55 -7.67
C THR A 156 -1.23 19.86 -7.53
N ALA A 157 -1.81 20.11 -6.36
CA ALA A 157 -2.42 21.38 -5.96
C ALA A 157 -2.40 21.45 -4.43
N GLY A 158 -2.02 22.59 -3.87
CA GLY A 158 -1.72 22.69 -2.44
C GLY A 158 -0.35 22.11 -2.08
N SER A 159 0.04 22.25 -0.82
CA SER A 159 1.30 21.69 -0.32
C SER A 159 1.06 20.42 0.51
N ARG A 160 2.09 19.59 0.60
CA ARG A 160 2.16 18.43 1.49
C ARG A 160 3.49 18.42 2.23
N GLN A 161 3.46 17.93 3.46
CA GLN A 161 4.64 17.63 4.25
C GLN A 161 4.39 16.33 5.00
N ALA A 162 5.28 15.35 4.83
CA ALA A 162 5.23 14.14 5.64
C ALA A 162 5.63 14.47 7.08
N GLN A 163 4.83 14.00 8.02
CA GLN A 163 5.10 14.00 9.45
C GLN A 163 4.91 12.58 9.98
N PRO A 164 5.37 12.26 11.20
CA PRO A 164 5.16 10.93 11.75
C PRO A 164 3.67 10.55 11.78
N GLY A 165 3.29 9.57 10.94
CA GLY A 165 1.94 9.00 10.87
C GLY A 165 0.90 9.84 10.15
N LEU A 166 1.28 10.90 9.43
CA LEU A 166 0.35 11.72 8.65
C LEU A 166 1.02 12.57 7.57
N LEU A 167 0.19 13.02 6.62
CA LEU A 167 0.48 14.17 5.77
C LEU A 167 -0.14 15.43 6.35
N ALA A 168 0.70 16.43 6.61
CA ALA A 168 0.25 17.80 6.83
C ALA A 168 0.06 18.48 5.48
N LEU A 169 -1.16 18.93 5.20
CA LEU A 169 -1.57 19.47 3.92
C LEU A 169 -2.03 20.93 4.08
N ALA A 170 -1.71 21.78 3.11
CA ALA A 170 -2.25 23.14 3.04
C ALA A 170 -2.97 23.35 1.70
N PRO A 171 -4.29 23.63 1.70
CA PRO A 171 -5.03 23.90 0.47
C PRO A 171 -4.52 25.15 -0.26
N GLU A 172 -4.40 25.07 -1.58
CA GLU A 172 -4.14 26.19 -2.47
C GLU A 172 -5.45 26.61 -3.13
N ALA A 173 -5.86 27.88 -2.96
CA ALA A 173 -7.15 28.37 -3.40
C ALA A 173 -8.35 27.48 -2.97
N GLY A 174 -8.24 26.87 -1.77
CA GLY A 174 -9.24 25.95 -1.24
C GLY A 174 -9.22 24.55 -1.85
N ARG A 175 -8.15 24.14 -2.56
CA ARG A 175 -8.03 22.82 -3.18
C ARG A 175 -6.77 22.09 -2.71
N ILE A 176 -6.90 20.79 -2.50
CA ILE A 176 -5.80 19.84 -2.37
C ILE A 176 -5.97 18.78 -3.46
N ALA A 177 -4.90 18.42 -4.16
CA ALA A 177 -4.90 17.31 -5.11
C ALA A 177 -3.70 16.39 -4.89
N LEU A 178 -3.96 15.16 -4.46
CA LEU A 178 -2.94 14.14 -4.19
C LEU A 178 -2.94 13.07 -5.28
N VAL A 179 -1.77 12.69 -5.76
CA VAL A 179 -1.55 11.63 -6.76
C VAL A 179 -0.84 10.47 -6.10
N SER A 180 -1.38 9.27 -6.27
CA SER A 180 -0.79 8.04 -5.72
C SER A 180 0.50 7.65 -6.43
N PRO A 181 1.35 6.80 -5.83
CA PRO A 181 2.41 6.13 -6.57
C PRO A 181 1.85 5.31 -7.76
N PRO A 182 2.67 5.04 -8.80
CA PRO A 182 2.28 4.24 -9.96
C PRO A 182 2.11 2.76 -9.66
N GLU A 183 1.67 2.01 -10.68
CA GLU A 183 1.53 0.57 -10.67
C GLU A 183 0.54 0.04 -9.64
N LEU A 184 -0.53 0.77 -9.33
CA LEU A 184 -1.54 0.30 -8.37
C LEU A 184 -2.46 -0.79 -8.93
N ALA A 185 -2.67 -0.77 -10.25
CA ALA A 185 -3.60 -1.65 -10.96
C ALA A 185 -5.01 -1.71 -10.33
N VAL A 186 -5.54 -0.57 -9.90
CA VAL A 186 -6.84 -0.46 -9.21
C VAL A 186 -7.96 -0.68 -10.20
N VAL A 187 -8.82 -1.66 -9.92
CA VAL A 187 -10.09 -1.87 -10.63
C VAL A 187 -11.19 -1.33 -9.73
N PRO A 188 -11.82 -0.18 -10.03
CA PRO A 188 -12.74 0.49 -9.10
C PRO A 188 -13.88 -0.40 -8.64
N GLU A 189 -14.40 -1.27 -9.50
CA GLU A 189 -15.49 -2.21 -9.17
C GLU A 189 -15.14 -3.20 -8.05
N ARG A 190 -13.85 -3.35 -7.70
CA ARG A 190 -13.41 -4.18 -6.58
C ARG A 190 -13.42 -3.45 -5.24
N PHE A 191 -13.77 -2.17 -5.21
CA PHE A 191 -13.75 -1.33 -4.01
C PHE A 191 -15.08 -0.57 -3.87
N ASP A 192 -15.71 -0.67 -2.71
CA ASP A 192 -17.01 0.01 -2.46
C ASP A 192 -16.83 1.41 -1.88
N ARG A 193 -15.68 1.72 -1.29
CA ARG A 193 -15.44 3.01 -0.62
C ARG A 193 -13.96 3.39 -0.57
N LEU A 194 -13.73 4.69 -0.61
CA LEU A 194 -12.48 5.35 -0.25
C LEU A 194 -12.64 5.85 1.19
N VAL A 195 -11.68 5.56 2.07
CA VAL A 195 -11.66 6.09 3.44
C VAL A 195 -10.49 7.04 3.57
N LEU A 196 -10.77 8.24 4.08
CA LEU A 196 -9.77 9.27 4.36
C LEU A 196 -9.73 9.55 5.86
N GLY A 197 -8.57 9.33 6.46
CA GLY A 197 -8.29 9.67 7.85
C GLY A 197 -8.07 11.17 8.04
N LEU A 198 -9.15 11.94 7.86
CA LEU A 198 -9.16 13.39 8.06
C LEU A 198 -9.53 13.70 9.51
N GLU A 199 -8.84 14.66 10.12
CA GLU A 199 -9.26 15.22 11.41
C GLU A 199 -10.69 15.80 11.31
N PRO A 200 -11.53 15.71 12.37
CA PRO A 200 -12.92 16.19 12.32
C PRO A 200 -13.07 17.68 11.94
N ALA A 201 -12.05 18.50 12.20
CA ALA A 201 -12.05 19.91 11.83
C ALA A 201 -11.83 20.14 10.32
N ALA A 202 -11.27 19.17 9.60
CA ALA A 202 -11.16 19.23 8.15
C ALA A 202 -12.54 18.94 7.55
N SER A 203 -13.21 19.99 7.08
CA SER A 203 -14.54 19.90 6.46
C SER A 203 -14.43 20.10 4.94
N PRO A 204 -14.07 19.06 4.15
CA PRO A 204 -14.12 19.17 2.71
C PRO A 204 -15.57 19.41 2.26
N ARG A 205 -15.72 20.12 1.14
CA ARG A 205 -17.00 20.44 0.49
C ARG A 205 -17.30 19.52 -0.68
N SER A 206 -16.28 18.87 -1.24
CA SER A 206 -16.42 17.86 -2.27
C SER A 206 -15.16 17.01 -2.36
N LEU A 207 -15.35 15.77 -2.83
CA LEU A 207 -14.28 14.85 -3.17
C LEU A 207 -14.47 14.41 -4.62
N ARG A 208 -13.38 14.44 -5.40
CA ARG A 208 -13.30 13.81 -6.71
C ARG A 208 -12.18 12.79 -6.73
N LEU A 209 -12.48 11.59 -7.18
CA LEU A 209 -11.50 10.54 -7.42
C LEU A 209 -11.32 10.37 -8.93
N PHE A 210 -10.08 10.41 -9.38
CA PHE A 210 -9.72 10.13 -10.76
C PHE A 210 -8.78 8.93 -10.84
N GLY A 211 -8.79 8.26 -11.98
CA GLY A 211 -7.81 7.24 -12.35
C GLY A 211 -7.12 7.58 -13.67
N ARG A 212 -5.87 7.18 -13.83
CA ARG A 212 -5.20 7.15 -15.14
C ARG A 212 -4.63 5.76 -15.42
N ARG A 213 -4.71 5.31 -16.67
CA ARG A 213 -4.32 3.94 -17.05
C ARG A 213 -2.83 3.78 -17.33
N ALA A 214 -2.16 4.89 -17.62
CA ALA A 214 -0.73 4.99 -17.81
C ALA A 214 -0.32 6.42 -17.51
N ARG A 215 0.96 6.66 -17.25
CA ARG A 215 1.49 7.98 -16.91
C ARG A 215 1.10 9.08 -17.91
N ALA A 216 1.06 8.76 -19.20
CA ALA A 216 0.71 9.69 -20.29
C ALA A 216 -0.80 9.72 -20.62
N ALA A 217 -1.61 8.84 -20.02
CA ALA A 217 -3.05 8.83 -20.27
C ALA A 217 -3.75 9.99 -19.55
N ALA A 218 -4.89 10.41 -20.11
CA ALA A 218 -5.75 11.40 -19.46
C ALA A 218 -6.33 10.84 -18.15
N TRP A 219 -6.61 11.75 -17.21
CA TRP A 219 -7.35 11.43 -15.99
C TRP A 219 -8.83 11.19 -16.30
N GLU A 220 -9.35 10.04 -15.89
CA GLU A 220 -10.75 9.65 -15.98
C GLU A 220 -11.40 9.79 -14.60
N GLU A 221 -12.56 10.44 -14.51
CA GLU A 221 -13.29 10.55 -13.25
C GLU A 221 -13.90 9.19 -12.88
N ILE A 222 -13.58 8.71 -11.68
CA ILE A 222 -14.11 7.47 -11.08
C ILE A 222 -15.33 7.80 -10.21
N ALA A 223 -15.19 8.80 -9.35
CA ALA A 223 -16.24 9.19 -8.40
C ALA A 223 -16.22 10.70 -8.13
N LEU A 224 -17.40 11.24 -7.83
CA LEU A 224 -17.63 12.58 -7.31
C LEU A 224 -18.67 12.46 -6.21
N ALA A 225 -18.33 12.93 -5.02
CA ALA A 225 -19.22 12.87 -3.86
C ALA A 225 -19.22 14.18 -3.08
N GLY A 226 -20.42 14.59 -2.64
CA GLY A 226 -20.62 15.69 -1.69
C GLY A 226 -20.78 15.20 -0.24
N PRO A 227 -20.77 16.12 0.76
CA PRO A 227 -20.88 15.79 2.17
C PRO A 227 -22.10 14.94 2.55
N GLU A 228 -23.19 15.06 1.79
CA GLU A 228 -24.42 14.30 1.95
C GLU A 228 -24.28 12.80 1.64
N GLU A 229 -23.27 12.41 0.86
CA GLU A 229 -22.99 11.01 0.51
C GLU A 229 -21.97 10.36 1.46
N TRP A 230 -21.33 11.15 2.34
CA TRP A 230 -20.24 10.67 3.17
C TRP A 230 -20.72 10.07 4.50
N GLN A 231 -19.93 9.15 5.02
CA GLN A 231 -20.14 8.55 6.34
C GLN A 231 -18.93 8.85 7.21
N GLN A 232 -19.13 9.66 8.26
CA GLN A 232 -18.12 9.87 9.29
C GLN A 232 -18.09 8.66 10.22
N GLY A 233 -16.90 8.12 10.48
CA GLY A 233 -16.68 7.05 11.44
C GLY A 233 -15.39 7.22 12.22
N ALA A 234 -15.07 6.22 13.05
CA ALA A 234 -13.84 6.21 13.85
C ALA A 234 -12.56 6.17 12.98
N ALA A 235 -12.64 5.63 11.76
CA ALA A 235 -11.57 5.63 10.78
C ALA A 235 -11.55 6.89 9.89
N GLY A 236 -12.30 7.93 10.24
CA GLY A 236 -12.41 9.15 9.42
C GLY A 236 -13.58 9.12 8.45
N LEU A 237 -13.37 9.72 7.28
CA LEU A 237 -14.40 9.99 6.28
C LEU A 237 -14.48 8.87 5.25
N ALA A 238 -15.55 8.08 5.28
CA ALA A 238 -15.83 7.09 4.25
C ALA A 238 -16.66 7.69 3.12
N VAL A 239 -16.14 7.60 1.90
CA VAL A 239 -16.75 8.11 0.67
C VAL A 239 -17.10 6.92 -0.23
N PRO A 240 -18.39 6.73 -0.57
CA PRO A 240 -18.80 5.63 -1.42
C PRO A 240 -18.20 5.78 -2.82
N LEU A 241 -17.69 4.67 -3.35
CA LEU A 241 -17.28 4.57 -4.75
C LEU A 241 -18.46 4.03 -5.53
N ALA A 242 -19.43 4.90 -5.83
CA ALA A 242 -20.45 4.59 -6.83
C ALA A 242 -19.86 4.92 -8.22
N PRO A 243 -19.46 3.94 -9.04
CA PRO A 243 -18.96 4.23 -10.38
C PRO A 243 -20.06 4.92 -11.19
N ARG A 244 -19.99 6.25 -11.35
CA ARG A 244 -21.00 7.03 -12.09
C ARG A 244 -20.99 6.73 -13.59
N ARG A 245 -19.91 6.13 -14.08
CA ARG A 245 -19.80 5.56 -15.42
C ARG A 245 -19.34 4.13 -15.24
N ALA A 246 -19.90 3.21 -16.01
CA ALA A 246 -19.36 1.86 -16.13
C ALA A 246 -17.89 1.96 -16.56
N ALA A 247 -16.98 1.99 -15.59
CA ALA A 247 -15.54 1.93 -15.82
C ALA A 247 -15.17 0.49 -16.15
N GLY A 248 -15.97 -0.17 -17.01
CA GLY A 248 -16.12 -1.62 -17.06
C GLY A 248 -14.82 -2.37 -16.83
N SER A 249 -14.67 -3.00 -15.67
CA SER A 249 -13.51 -3.84 -15.28
C SER A 249 -12.12 -3.26 -15.65
N ARG A 250 -11.99 -1.94 -15.78
CA ARG A 250 -10.76 -1.28 -16.24
C ARG A 250 -9.84 -1.07 -15.06
N SER A 251 -8.56 -1.38 -15.27
CA SER A 251 -7.52 -1.15 -14.27
C SER A 251 -6.87 0.22 -14.47
N PHE A 252 -6.66 0.94 -13.38
CA PHE A 252 -5.96 2.21 -13.31
C PHE A 252 -4.58 2.03 -12.67
N ASP A 253 -3.57 2.60 -13.32
CA ASP A 253 -2.19 2.60 -12.86
C ASP A 253 -1.99 3.54 -11.66
N GLN A 254 -2.66 4.69 -11.67
CA GLN A 254 -2.60 5.70 -10.61
C GLN A 254 -3.96 6.27 -10.30
N LEU A 255 -4.10 6.75 -9.08
CA LEU A 255 -5.24 7.49 -8.58
C LEU A 255 -4.86 8.94 -8.31
N ARG A 256 -5.85 9.82 -8.43
CA ARG A 256 -5.76 11.19 -7.95
C ARG A 256 -6.99 11.53 -7.13
N ILE A 257 -6.77 11.98 -5.89
CA ILE A 257 -7.80 12.45 -4.98
C ILE A 257 -7.77 13.97 -4.99
N GLU A 258 -8.89 14.60 -5.30
CA GLU A 258 -9.06 16.04 -5.20
C GLU A 258 -10.10 16.38 -4.14
N LEU A 259 -9.71 17.22 -3.20
CA LEU A 259 -10.54 17.71 -2.10
C LEU A 259 -10.70 19.22 -2.25
N SER A 260 -11.94 19.69 -2.19
CA SER A 260 -12.24 21.12 -2.15
C SER A 260 -12.65 21.53 -0.75
N TYR A 261 -12.25 22.70 -0.29
CA TYR A 261 -12.51 23.22 1.04
C TYR A 261 -13.06 24.65 0.98
N ALA A 262 -13.51 25.16 2.13
CA ALA A 262 -13.72 26.59 2.27
C ALA A 262 -12.39 27.36 2.07
N PRO A 263 -12.40 28.58 1.52
CA PRO A 263 -11.19 29.41 1.39
C PRO A 263 -10.48 29.71 2.72
N THR A 264 -11.20 29.56 3.84
CA THR A 264 -10.67 29.73 5.21
C THR A 264 -9.90 28.51 5.72
N GLN A 265 -10.01 27.35 5.07
CA GLN A 265 -9.24 26.17 5.47
C GLN A 265 -7.77 26.36 5.09
N ARG A 266 -6.90 26.38 6.09
CA ARG A 266 -5.45 26.60 5.89
C ARG A 266 -4.60 25.36 6.11
N ALA A 267 -5.05 24.43 6.94
CA ALA A 267 -4.33 23.22 7.30
C ALA A 267 -5.29 22.04 7.37
N VAL A 268 -4.82 20.88 6.92
CA VAL A 268 -5.55 19.60 6.95
C VAL A 268 -4.53 18.53 7.31
N ALA A 269 -4.81 17.71 8.31
CA ALA A 269 -4.06 16.50 8.56
C ALA A 269 -4.78 15.30 7.92
N LEU A 270 -4.02 14.48 7.21
CA LEU A 270 -4.47 13.23 6.59
C LEU A 270 -3.59 12.10 7.10
N ASP A 271 -4.10 11.28 8.01
CA ASP A 271 -3.32 10.18 8.62
C ASP A 271 -3.38 8.88 7.80
N HIS A 272 -4.42 8.66 6.99
CA HIS A 272 -4.43 7.54 6.06
C HIS A 272 -5.34 7.75 4.84
N VAL A 273 -5.02 7.01 3.78
CA VAL A 273 -5.89 6.76 2.63
C VAL A 273 -6.09 5.26 2.53
N ALA A 274 -7.35 4.81 2.46
CA ALA A 274 -7.66 3.41 2.24
C ALA A 274 -8.66 3.18 1.10
N LEU A 275 -8.38 2.19 0.25
CA LEU A 275 -9.39 1.63 -0.66
C LEU A 275 -9.95 0.38 -0.02
N TRP A 276 -11.22 0.43 0.34
CA TRP A 276 -11.88 -0.69 1.02
C TRP A 276 -12.49 -1.61 -0.02
N PRO A 277 -12.19 -2.93 0.04
CA PRO A 277 -12.70 -3.86 -0.94
C PRO A 277 -14.22 -3.91 -0.89
N ALA A 278 -14.81 -4.14 -2.05
CA ALA A 278 -16.22 -4.43 -2.13
C ALA A 278 -16.51 -5.65 -1.28
N GLY A 279 -17.55 -5.60 -0.45
CA GLY A 279 -17.94 -6.78 0.31
C GLY A 279 -18.20 -7.92 -0.67
N GLU A 280 -17.74 -9.14 -0.37
CA GLU A 280 -18.30 -10.30 -1.07
C GLU A 280 -19.82 -10.20 -0.92
N ARG A 281 -20.53 -9.93 -2.02
CA ARG A 281 -21.96 -10.17 -2.05
C ARG A 281 -22.10 -11.68 -1.85
N ARG A 282 -22.19 -12.13 -0.60
CA ARG A 282 -22.63 -13.48 -0.32
C ARG A 282 -23.95 -13.63 -1.08
N PRO A 283 -24.10 -14.59 -2.01
CA PRO A 283 -25.41 -14.88 -2.55
C PRO A 283 -26.35 -15.11 -1.36
N ALA A 284 -27.55 -14.55 -1.43
CA ALA A 284 -28.53 -14.50 -0.34
C ALA A 284 -29.14 -15.87 0.04
N ALA A 285 -28.38 -16.96 -0.12
CA ALA A 285 -28.81 -18.32 0.06
C ALA A 285 -27.84 -19.08 0.97
N GLU A 286 -27.64 -18.62 2.21
CA GLU A 286 -27.07 -19.47 3.28
C GLU A 286 -27.32 -18.92 4.70
N VAL A 287 -28.49 -18.33 4.95
CA VAL A 287 -28.92 -17.93 6.31
C VAL A 287 -30.05 -18.85 6.85
N ASN A 288 -30.54 -19.81 6.08
CA ASN A 288 -31.62 -20.73 6.51
C ASN A 288 -31.22 -22.21 6.42
N ALA A 289 -30.11 -22.60 7.04
CA ALA A 289 -29.86 -24.00 7.34
C ALA A 289 -29.03 -24.14 8.63
N ARG A 290 -29.69 -23.91 9.77
CA ARG A 290 -29.42 -24.49 11.09
C ARG A 290 -30.42 -23.90 12.09
N ARG A 291 -31.61 -24.50 12.12
CA ARG A 291 -32.38 -24.70 13.35
C ARG A 291 -32.33 -26.20 13.64
#